data_AF-T1INL9-F1
#
_entry.id   AF-T1INL9-F1
#
_cell.length_a   1.000
_cell.length_b   1.000
_cell.length_c   1.000
_cell.angle_alpha   90.00
_cell.angle_beta   90.00
_cell.angle_gamma   90.00
#
_symmetry.space_group_name_H-M   'P 1'
#
loop_
_entity.id
_entity.type
_entity.pdbx_description
1 polymer ?
#
loop_
_entity_poly.entity_id
_entity_poly.type
_entity_poly.pdbx_seq_one_letter_code
_entity_poly.pdbx_strand_id
1 'polypeptide(L)' 'MPQIFTSEHKHWDRVIGNINFALHTAPSATTGITPAMATFLKELRPFWETETLLTTPLLTQSDHMTH' A
#
# COMPACT_ATOMS: atom_id res chain seq x y z
N MET A 1 -38.97 7.00 -17.31
CA MET A 1 -38.63 6.96 -15.88
C MET A 1 -37.11 6.91 -15.76
N PRO A 2 -36.45 7.86 -15.07
CA PRO A 2 -35.01 7.78 -14.84
C PRO A 2 -34.74 6.66 -13.82
N GLN A 3 -33.96 5.65 -14.21
CA GLN A 3 -33.49 4.61 -13.30
C GLN A 3 -32.50 5.25 -12.33
N ILE A 4 -32.93 5.47 -11.09
CA ILE A 4 -32.05 5.88 -10.01
C ILE A 4 -31.29 4.63 -9.60
N PHE A 5 -30.01 4.54 -9.98
CA PHE A 5 -29.11 3.52 -9.46
C PHE A 5 -28.85 3.83 -7.99
N THR A 6 -29.61 3.23 -7.09
CA THR A 6 -29.25 3.20 -5.66
C THR A 6 -28.13 2.20 -5.50
N SER A 7 -26.91 2.66 -5.77
CA SER A 7 -25.73 1.84 -5.55
C SER A 7 -25.66 1.38 -4.09
N GLU A 8 -25.42 0.09 -3.89
CA GLU A 8 -25.32 -0.63 -2.61
C GLU A 8 -24.09 -0.21 -1.79
N HIS A 9 -23.89 1.09 -1.59
CA HIS A 9 -22.75 1.66 -0.87
C HIS A 9 -22.89 1.56 0.66
N LYS A 10 -23.59 0.52 1.16
CA LYS A 10 -23.92 0.30 2.59
C LYS A 10 -22.70 0.25 3.53
N HIS A 11 -21.49 0.17 2.99
CA HIS A 11 -20.25 -0.01 3.76
C HIS A 11 -19.14 0.97 3.41
N TRP A 12 -19.45 2.08 2.71
CA TRP A 12 -18.43 3.06 2.32
C TRP A 12 -17.65 3.61 3.52
N ASP A 13 -18.33 3.93 4.61
CA ASP A 13 -17.67 4.38 5.84
C ASP A 13 -16.66 3.37 6.38
N ARG A 14 -16.91 2.07 6.18
CA ARG A 14 -16.01 0.99 6.61
C ARG A 14 -14.81 0.81 5.69
N VAL A 15 -14.93 1.13 4.40
CA VAL A 15 -13.87 0.89 3.39
C VAL A 15 -13.14 2.15 2.95
N ILE A 16 -13.59 3.33 3.34
CA ILE A 16 -13.00 4.61 2.90
C ILE A 16 -11.52 4.74 3.28
N GLY A 17 -11.12 4.22 4.44
CA GLY A 17 -9.70 4.18 4.85
C GLY A 17 -8.84 3.32 3.93
N ASN A 18 -9.36 2.16 3.49
CA ASN A 18 -8.66 1.27 2.58
C ASN A 18 -8.56 1.86 1.16
N ILE A 19 -9.61 2.56 0.71
CA ILE A 19 -9.61 3.28 -0.57
C ILE A 19 -8.57 4.40 -0.53
N ASN A 20 -8.57 5.21 0.52
CA ASN A 20 -7.58 6.27 0.69
C ASN A 20 -6.16 5.71 0.72
N PHE A 21 -5.92 4.62 1.44
CA PHE A 21 -4.61 3.96 1.44
C PHE A 21 -4.21 3.52 0.03
N ALA A 22 -5.08 2.76 -0.65
CA ALA A 22 -4.81 2.24 -1.99
C ALA A 22 -4.49 3.36 -3.00
N LEU A 23 -5.20 4.48 -2.94
CA LEU A 23 -4.96 5.63 -3.81
C LEU A 23 -3.60 6.29 -3.55
N HIS A 24 -3.13 6.35 -2.30
CA HIS A 24 -1.84 6.96 -1.97
C HIS A 24 -0.64 6.03 -2.25
N THR A 25 -0.86 4.72 -2.32
CA THR A 25 0.19 3.73 -2.62
C THR A 25 0.19 3.27 -4.08
N ALA A 26 -0.84 3.61 -4.87
CA ALA A 26 -0.87 3.25 -6.28
C ALA A 26 0.15 4.10 -7.07
N PRO A 27 1.03 3.48 -7.86
CA PRO A 27 1.97 4.22 -8.68
C PRO A 27 1.24 4.96 -9.80
N SER A 28 1.64 6.21 -10.04
CA SER A 28 1.17 6.95 -11.21
C SER A 28 1.64 6.27 -12.50
N ALA A 29 0.75 6.13 -13.49
CA ALA A 29 1.10 5.55 -14.78
C ALA A 29 2.13 6.38 -15.57
N THR A 30 2.19 7.69 -15.32
CA THR A 30 3.09 8.61 -16.03
C THR A 30 4.48 8.66 -15.40
N THR A 31 4.57 8.65 -14.06
CA THR A 31 5.82 8.89 -13.34
C THR A 31 6.35 7.65 -12.62
N GLY A 32 5.51 6.62 -12.42
CA GLY A 32 5.81 5.46 -11.57
C GLY A 32 5.85 5.77 -10.07
N ILE A 33 5.70 7.05 -9.69
CA ILE A 33 5.82 7.51 -8.30
C ILE A 33 4.44 7.45 -7.64
N THR A 34 4.38 6.93 -6.41
CA THR A 34 3.16 6.90 -5.59
C THR A 34 2.90 8.30 -4.99
N PRO A 35 1.64 8.72 -4.81
CA PRO A 35 1.34 9.99 -4.15
C PRO A 35 1.96 10.12 -2.75
N ALA A 36 2.05 9.01 -2.01
CA ALA A 36 2.75 8.96 -0.72
C ALA A 36 4.24 9.31 -0.87
N MET A 37 4.94 8.69 -1.83
CA MET A 37 6.35 8.99 -2.10
C MET A 37 6.54 10.45 -2.52
N ALA A 38 5.66 11.00 -3.36
CA ALA A 38 5.76 12.40 -3.78
C ALA A 38 5.55 13.40 -2.64
N THR A 39 4.74 13.05 -1.65
CA THR A 39 4.36 13.98 -0.55
C THR A 39 5.30 13.86 0.65
N PHE A 40 5.64 12.63 1.04
CA PHE A 40 6.35 12.35 2.28
C PHE A 40 7.76 11.81 2.07
N LEU A 41 8.18 11.60 0.80
CA LEU A 41 9.45 10.97 0.44
C LEU A 41 9.63 9.58 1.10
N LYS A 42 8.51 8.88 1.30
CA LYS A 42 8.45 7.56 1.92
C LYS A 42 7.25 6.77 1.41
N GLU A 43 7.42 5.47 1.21
CA GLU A 43 6.31 4.57 0.91
C GLU A 43 5.47 4.30 2.17
N LEU A 44 4.14 4.36 2.01
CA LEU A 44 3.21 3.89 3.03
C LEU A 44 3.17 2.37 2.98
N ARG A 45 3.42 1.73 4.12
CA ARG A 45 3.33 0.27 4.25
C ARG A 45 1.99 -0.12 4.88
N PRO A 46 1.35 -1.17 4.38
CA PRO A 46 0.16 -1.69 5.03
C PRO A 46 0.53 -2.29 6.39
N PHE A 47 -0.41 -2.28 7.34
CA PHE A 47 -0.14 -2.69 8.73
C PHE A 47 0.34 -4.14 8.84
N TRP A 48 -0.10 -5.04 7.96
CA TRP A 48 0.28 -6.46 7.94
C TRP A 48 1.72 -6.72 7.47
N GLU A 49 2.39 -5.78 6.79
CA GLU A 49 3.81 -5.91 6.45
C GLU A 49 4.73 -5.74 7.68
N THR A 50 4.21 -5.16 8.77
CA THR A 50 4.99 -4.96 10.00
C THR A 50 5.28 -6.29 10.71
N GLU A 51 4.35 -7.26 10.62
CA GLU A 51 4.49 -8.57 11.27
C GLU A 51 5.54 -9.45 10.60
N THR A 52 5.74 -9.29 9.29
CA THR A 52 6.75 -10.06 8.54
C THR A 52 8.17 -9.76 9.02
N LEU A 53 8.45 -8.52 9.46
CA LEU A 53 9.77 -8.14 10.00
C LEU A 53 10.03 -8.64 11.42
N LEU A 54 9.00 -9.03 12.17
CA LEU A 54 9.14 -9.59 13.52
C LEU A 54 9.25 -11.13 13.52
N THR A 55 8.93 -11.78 12.40
CA THR A 55 8.99 -13.25 12.23
C THR A 55 10.06 -13.75 11.27
N THR A 56 10.74 -12.85 10.55
CA THR A 56 11.90 -13.24 9.74
C THR A 56 13.16 -13.21 10.60
N PRO A 57 13.83 -14.35 10.90
CA PRO A 57 15.17 -14.27 11.45
C PRO A 57 16.04 -13.55 10.42
N LEU A 58 16.73 -12.51 10.88
CA LEU A 58 17.85 -11.89 10.17
C LEU A 58 18.83 -13.00 9.76
N LEU A 59 18.71 -13.52 8.54
CA LEU A 59 19.83 -14.16 7.87
C LEU A 59 20.78 -13.04 7.47
N THR A 60 21.50 -12.53 8.48
CA THR A 60 22.75 -11.80 8.29
C THR A 60 23.66 -12.66 7.43
N GLN A 61 23.85 -12.21 6.20
CA GLN A 61 25.13 -12.14 5.50
C GLN A 61 26.29 -12.79 6.27
N SER A 62 26.73 -13.96 5.79
CA SER A 62 28.08 -14.44 6.00
C SER A 62 28.75 -14.48 4.64
N ASP A 63 29.80 -13.70 4.54
CA ASP A 63 30.76 -13.60 3.46
C ASP A 63 31.09 -14.93 2.81
N HIS A 64 31.25 -14.94 1.49
CA HIS A 64 32.45 -15.49 0.85
C HIS A 64 32.53 -14.96 -0.59
N MET A 65 33.08 -13.75 -0.70
CA MET A 65 33.84 -13.35 -1.88
C MET A 65 35.23 -13.99 -1.72
N THR A 66 35.54 -15.06 -2.46
CA THR A 66 36.94 -15.47 -2.73
C THR A 66 37.02 -16.45 -3.90
N HIS A 67 37.71 -15.98 -4.94
CA HIS A 67 38.45 -16.65 -6.02
C HIS A 67 37.69 -17.56 -7.00
#